data_AF-A0A2H0EQL7-F1
#
_entry.id   AF-A0A2H0EQL7-F1
#
_cell.length_a   1.000
_cell.length_b   1.000
_cell.length_c   1.000
_cell.angle_alpha   90.00
_cell.angle_beta   90.00
_cell.angle_gamma   90.00
#
_symmetry.space_group_name_H-M   'P 1'
#
loop_
_entity.id
_entity.type
_entity.pdbx_description
1 polymer ?
#
loop_
_entity_poly.entity_id
_entity_poly.type
_entity_poly.pdbx_seq_one_letter_code
_entity_poly.pdbx_strand_id
1 'polypeptide(L)'
;MALARRNEGRAMAMAWPGFVDAMTALLLVVMFVLTIFMIVQFTLRESLSGAQSRLSALTTQLAQLSNVLAMEQSRAEDLEGEVARLSATLTEGRAETARLDALAQALGAERDALSARVTEFEARIAALIGERDAAQGAQAAAEGDAAQAARDLTAARMRLSALEAAQTRSVSEAEALRLTLATLRSEISAEAEAARLAAARADAMAALAEQLRAEKAQAEGAAAVARDTLDAAEQARLLEAAAAEALRQRLSDATSELSAMSLILDEERRRAEDTLTKLAAAEAARRDLTLERDQALSAAERERALLAVARARLGETQATTVDQARELAALNAQTRALREQLGALQASLTQAEAADAEAEVQIAALGERLNAALAREAALQRREAERLREENRDLASYRSEFFGRMREILGGRDDVRVVGDRFVFQSEVLFDTGSAALGFEGRANLSRLAAAIREVRPEIPQGIDWILRIDGHTDARGPVAVNWRLSQERALAVASYLIEVEGLPPERLAPTGFGPFQPVDAGTSEAAFARNRRIEVKFTER
;
A
#
# COMPACT_ATOMS: atom_id res chain seq x y z
N MET A 1 -156.20 11.79 73.79
CA MET A 1 -155.37 12.44 74.82
C MET A 1 -153.95 11.89 74.65
N ALA A 2 -153.02 12.59 74.01
CA ALA A 2 -152.28 13.78 74.45
C ALA A 2 -151.00 13.43 75.28
N LEU A 3 -149.84 13.72 74.65
CA LEU A 3 -148.56 14.26 75.18
C LEU A 3 -147.70 13.38 76.14
N ALA A 4 -146.38 13.50 76.31
CA ALA A 4 -145.17 13.95 75.57
C ALA A 4 -144.03 14.18 76.62
N ARG A 5 -142.76 13.88 76.24
CA ARG A 5 -141.41 14.28 76.79
C ARG A 5 -140.56 13.06 77.20
N ARG A 6 -139.34 12.78 76.67
CA ARG A 6 -138.09 13.51 76.31
C ARG A 6 -136.98 13.24 77.36
N ASN A 7 -135.85 12.67 76.93
CA ASN A 7 -134.51 13.16 77.30
C ASN A 7 -133.40 12.68 76.34
N GLU A 8 -132.43 13.56 76.07
CA GLU A 8 -131.30 13.46 75.12
C GLU A 8 -129.95 13.29 75.84
N GLY A 9 -128.93 12.81 75.11
CA GLY A 9 -127.49 13.05 75.36
C GLY A 9 -126.62 11.81 75.09
N ARG A 10 -125.48 11.84 74.38
CA ARG A 10 -124.72 12.85 73.62
C ARG A 10 -123.60 12.09 72.87
N ALA A 11 -123.19 12.58 71.70
CA ALA A 11 -122.05 12.08 70.92
C ALA A 11 -120.79 12.97 71.14
N MET A 12 -119.60 12.35 71.09
CA MET A 12 -118.27 12.92 70.74
C MET A 12 -117.48 11.79 70.07
N ALA A 13 -117.04 11.82 68.80
CA ALA A 13 -116.22 12.76 68.01
C ALA A 13 -114.73 12.35 67.97
N MET A 14 -114.39 11.81 66.79
CA MET A 14 -113.09 11.43 66.21
C MET A 14 -112.24 12.68 65.91
N ALA A 15 -110.95 12.70 66.26
CA ALA A 15 -110.02 13.76 65.81
C ALA A 15 -108.52 13.39 65.90
N TRP A 16 -108.09 12.22 65.43
CA TRP A 16 -106.66 11.86 65.36
C TRP A 16 -106.15 11.07 64.10
N PRO A 17 -106.77 11.09 62.89
CA PRO A 17 -106.13 10.42 61.73
C PRO A 17 -105.44 11.34 60.69
N GLY A 18 -105.93 12.57 60.43
CA GLY A 18 -105.56 13.31 59.20
C GLY A 18 -104.16 13.96 59.16
N PHE A 19 -103.62 14.43 60.30
CA PHE A 19 -102.28 15.03 60.34
C PHE A 19 -101.18 13.96 60.29
N VAL A 20 -101.44 12.81 60.90
CA VAL A 20 -100.57 11.64 60.81
C VAL A 20 -100.52 11.16 59.36
N ASP A 21 -101.66 11.12 58.65
CA ASP A 21 -101.72 10.66 57.26
C ASP A 21 -100.95 11.58 56.28
N ALA A 22 -101.03 12.91 56.45
CA ALA A 22 -100.24 13.86 55.67
C ALA A 22 -98.73 13.79 55.99
N MET A 23 -98.35 13.55 57.24
CA MET A 23 -96.96 13.34 57.64
C MET A 23 -96.40 11.98 57.20
N THR A 24 -97.20 10.90 57.25
CA THR A 24 -96.81 9.59 56.72
C THR A 24 -96.77 9.58 55.21
N ALA A 25 -97.64 10.31 54.52
CA ALA A 25 -97.57 10.52 53.08
C ALA A 25 -96.32 11.32 52.69
N LEU A 26 -95.97 12.39 53.42
CA LEU A 26 -94.72 13.12 53.21
C LEU A 26 -93.49 12.23 53.48
N LEU A 27 -93.52 11.40 54.53
CA LEU A 27 -92.47 10.42 54.85
C LEU A 27 -92.33 9.33 53.79
N LEU A 28 -93.45 8.83 53.25
CA LEU A 28 -93.47 7.85 52.15
C LEU A 28 -92.92 8.45 50.87
N VAL A 29 -93.28 9.70 50.54
CA VAL A 29 -92.73 10.41 49.37
C VAL A 29 -91.24 10.66 49.54
N VAL A 30 -90.79 11.11 50.72
CA VAL A 30 -89.36 11.31 51.00
C VAL A 30 -88.59 10.00 50.99
N MET A 31 -89.12 8.91 51.57
CA MET A 31 -88.54 7.57 51.49
C MET A 31 -88.52 7.05 50.05
N PHE A 32 -89.56 7.28 49.25
CA PHE A 32 -89.62 6.86 47.85
C PHE A 32 -88.58 7.62 47.02
N VAL A 33 -88.47 8.94 47.19
CA VAL A 33 -87.43 9.76 46.55
C VAL A 33 -86.03 9.32 47.01
N LEU A 34 -85.82 8.99 48.28
CA LEU A 34 -84.56 8.44 48.80
C LEU A 34 -84.25 7.05 48.24
N THR A 35 -85.25 6.18 48.08
CA THR A 35 -85.06 4.84 47.50
C THR A 35 -84.72 4.92 46.03
N ILE A 36 -85.41 5.79 45.27
CA ILE A 36 -85.05 6.09 43.88
C ILE A 36 -83.64 6.66 43.82
N PHE A 37 -83.32 7.64 44.67
CA PHE A 37 -81.98 8.22 44.74
C PHE A 37 -80.93 7.16 45.06
N MET A 38 -81.20 6.21 45.95
CA MET A 38 -80.28 5.13 46.32
C MET A 38 -80.10 4.09 45.20
N ILE A 39 -81.16 3.74 44.46
CA ILE A 39 -81.10 2.87 43.29
C ILE A 39 -80.32 3.56 42.16
N VAL A 40 -80.58 4.85 41.93
CA VAL A 40 -79.83 5.67 40.97
C VAL A 40 -78.36 5.76 41.39
N GLN A 41 -78.06 6.00 42.67
CA GLN A 41 -76.69 6.00 43.21
C GLN A 41 -76.01 4.63 43.08
N PHE A 42 -76.73 3.52 43.30
CA PHE A 42 -76.18 2.17 43.17
C PHE A 42 -75.87 1.82 41.72
N THR A 43 -76.80 2.06 40.80
CA THR A 43 -76.58 1.87 39.36
C THR A 43 -75.48 2.79 38.82
N LEU A 44 -75.39 4.03 39.30
CA LEU A 44 -74.25 4.92 39.03
C LEU A 44 -72.94 4.37 39.59
N ARG A 45 -72.93 3.77 40.78
CA ARG A 45 -71.72 3.21 41.40
C ARG A 45 -71.25 1.93 40.72
N GLU A 46 -72.18 1.10 40.27
CA GLU A 46 -71.90 -0.14 39.54
C GLU A 46 -71.41 0.16 38.13
N SER A 47 -72.03 1.14 37.45
CA SER A 47 -71.52 1.66 36.18
C SER A 47 -70.17 2.36 36.33
N LEU A 48 -69.93 3.11 37.42
CA LEU A 48 -68.61 3.66 37.75
C LEU A 48 -67.59 2.55 37.98
N SER A 49 -67.92 1.52 38.76
CA SER A 49 -67.00 0.41 39.06
C SER A 49 -66.67 -0.41 37.82
N GLY A 50 -67.65 -0.66 36.96
CA GLY A 50 -67.44 -1.32 35.66
C GLY A 50 -66.65 -0.45 34.69
N ALA A 51 -66.88 0.86 34.70
CA ALA A 51 -66.05 1.81 33.97
C ALA A 51 -64.61 1.80 34.52
N GLN A 52 -64.43 1.72 35.83
CA GLN A 52 -63.12 1.75 36.51
C GLN A 52 -62.32 0.47 36.28
N SER A 53 -62.96 -0.70 36.20
CA SER A 53 -62.28 -1.95 35.83
C SER A 53 -61.86 -1.98 34.36
N ARG A 54 -62.71 -1.50 33.43
CA ARG A 54 -62.34 -1.30 32.02
C ARG A 54 -61.21 -0.30 31.89
N LEU A 55 -61.23 0.77 32.69
CA LEU A 55 -60.19 1.79 32.72
C LEU A 55 -58.87 1.19 33.23
N SER A 56 -58.91 0.31 34.25
CA SER A 56 -57.74 -0.47 34.71
C SER A 56 -57.21 -1.43 33.64
N ALA A 57 -58.07 -2.17 32.95
CA ALA A 57 -57.64 -3.07 31.87
C ALA A 57 -57.02 -2.30 30.70
N LEU A 58 -57.62 -1.16 30.33
CA LEU A 58 -57.07 -0.24 29.33
C LEU A 58 -55.74 0.34 29.80
N THR A 59 -55.58 0.71 31.07
CA THR A 59 -54.27 1.20 31.58
C THR A 59 -53.20 0.12 31.54
N THR A 60 -53.52 -1.14 31.86
CA THR A 60 -52.57 -2.26 31.73
C THR A 60 -52.20 -2.52 30.26
N GLN A 61 -53.17 -2.51 29.34
CA GLN A 61 -52.90 -2.64 27.91
C GLN A 61 -52.04 -1.48 27.39
N LEU A 62 -52.31 -0.25 27.85
CA LEU A 62 -51.54 0.93 27.49
C LEU A 62 -50.11 0.87 28.04
N ALA A 63 -49.92 0.32 29.24
CA ALA A 63 -48.59 0.06 29.81
C ALA A 63 -47.83 -1.03 29.02
N GLN A 64 -48.50 -2.11 28.60
CA GLN A 64 -47.89 -3.14 27.76
C GLN A 64 -47.50 -2.60 26.37
N LEU A 65 -48.39 -1.85 25.72
CA LEU A 65 -48.10 -1.18 24.46
C LEU A 65 -46.95 -0.18 24.61
N SER A 66 -46.90 0.57 25.72
CA SER A 66 -45.79 1.47 26.02
C SER A 66 -44.48 0.73 26.19
N ASN A 67 -44.46 -0.45 26.81
CA ASN A 67 -43.25 -1.27 26.95
C ASN A 67 -42.78 -1.83 25.60
N VAL A 68 -43.70 -2.32 24.76
CA VAL A 68 -43.36 -2.79 23.41
C VAL A 68 -42.85 -1.62 22.56
N LEU A 69 -43.50 -0.46 22.63
CA LEU A 69 -43.04 0.74 21.93
C LEU A 69 -41.65 1.17 22.41
N ALA A 70 -41.38 1.09 23.71
CA ALA A 70 -40.05 1.38 24.26
C ALA A 70 -38.98 0.38 23.79
N MET A 71 -39.31 -0.92 23.70
CA MET A 71 -38.40 -1.92 23.13
C MET A 71 -38.13 -1.68 21.64
N GLU A 72 -39.16 -1.37 20.86
CA GLU A 72 -39.01 -1.05 19.43
C GLU A 72 -38.23 0.25 19.23
N GLN A 73 -38.43 1.27 20.08
CA GLN A 73 -37.61 2.49 20.08
C GLN A 73 -36.15 2.20 20.42
N SER A 74 -35.88 1.41 21.46
CA SER A 74 -34.52 0.99 21.82
C SER A 74 -33.86 0.21 20.68
N ARG A 75 -34.60 -0.69 20.01
CA ARG A 75 -34.09 -1.47 18.89
C ARG A 75 -33.81 -0.58 17.67
N ALA A 76 -34.62 0.45 17.44
CA ALA A 76 -34.39 1.43 16.39
C ALA A 76 -33.14 2.27 16.69
N GLU A 77 -32.93 2.70 17.94
CA GLU A 77 -31.71 3.40 18.37
C GLU A 77 -30.46 2.52 18.21
N ASP A 78 -30.53 1.24 18.57
CA ASP A 78 -29.43 0.29 18.38
C ASP A 78 -29.08 0.11 16.90
N LEU A 79 -30.10 -0.04 16.03
CA LEU A 79 -29.92 -0.14 14.58
C LEU A 79 -29.36 1.15 13.98
N GLU A 80 -29.83 2.32 14.41
CA GLU A 80 -29.24 3.61 13.99
C GLU A 80 -27.76 3.70 14.41
N GLY A 81 -27.43 3.25 15.62
CA GLY A 81 -26.05 3.18 16.10
C GLY A 81 -25.17 2.20 15.29
N GLU A 82 -25.74 1.08 14.84
CA GLU A 82 -25.04 0.11 13.99
C GLU A 82 -24.83 0.65 12.57
N VAL A 83 -25.83 1.27 11.97
CA VAL A 83 -25.73 1.94 10.66
C VAL A 83 -24.73 3.10 10.70
N ALA A 84 -24.71 3.88 11.78
CA ALA A 84 -23.74 4.94 11.98
C ALA A 84 -22.30 4.40 12.05
N ARG A 85 -22.08 3.30 12.80
CA ARG A 85 -20.79 2.62 12.87
C ARG A 85 -20.36 2.06 11.52
N LEU A 86 -21.24 1.34 10.81
CA LEU A 86 -20.95 0.80 9.49
C LEU A 86 -20.63 1.91 8.48
N SER A 87 -21.36 3.02 8.52
CA SER A 87 -21.10 4.19 7.67
C SER A 87 -19.74 4.84 7.98
N ALA A 88 -19.35 4.90 9.25
CA ALA A 88 -18.04 5.37 9.64
C ALA A 88 -16.93 4.44 9.13
N THR A 89 -17.06 3.13 9.33
CA THR A 89 -16.11 2.13 8.83
C THR A 89 -15.99 2.16 7.31
N LEU A 90 -17.11 2.31 6.58
CA LEU A 90 -17.11 2.43 5.13
C LEU A 90 -16.41 3.71 4.66
N THR A 91 -16.59 4.82 5.39
CA THR A 91 -15.93 6.09 5.09
C THR A 91 -14.42 5.98 5.33
N GLU A 92 -14.01 5.31 6.40
CA GLU A 92 -12.60 5.04 6.71
C GLU A 92 -11.96 4.13 5.65
N GLY A 93 -12.65 3.05 5.26
CA GLY A 93 -12.19 2.17 4.19
C GLY A 93 -12.03 2.90 2.85
N ARG A 94 -12.98 3.77 2.48
CA ARG A 94 -12.87 4.60 1.28
C ARG A 94 -11.70 5.59 1.33
N ALA A 95 -11.43 6.16 2.51
CA ALA A 95 -10.29 7.04 2.70
C ALA A 95 -8.97 6.28 2.54
N GLU A 96 -8.89 5.03 3.01
CA GLU A 96 -7.72 4.18 2.85
C GLU A 96 -7.51 3.77 1.40
N THR A 97 -8.56 3.39 0.66
CA THR A 97 -8.44 3.12 -0.79
C THR A 97 -7.95 4.34 -1.56
N ALA A 98 -8.43 5.55 -1.21
CA ALA A 98 -7.97 6.77 -1.85
C ALA A 98 -6.48 7.06 -1.56
N ARG A 99 -5.99 6.72 -0.36
CA ARG A 99 -4.56 6.82 -0.02
C ARG A 99 -3.72 5.82 -0.82
N LEU A 100 -4.18 4.58 -0.95
CA LEU A 100 -3.49 3.56 -1.72
C LEU A 100 -3.42 3.93 -3.21
N ASP A 101 -4.50 4.46 -3.79
CA ASP A 101 -4.50 4.97 -5.17
C ASP A 101 -3.51 6.14 -5.35
N ALA A 102 -3.47 7.07 -4.39
CA ALA A 102 -2.50 8.17 -4.42
C ALA A 102 -1.05 7.66 -4.33
N LEU A 103 -0.78 6.66 -3.49
CA LEU A 103 0.53 6.01 -3.39
C LEU A 103 0.91 5.30 -4.70
N ALA A 104 -0.03 4.57 -5.31
CA ALA A 104 0.19 3.89 -6.58
C ALA A 104 0.49 4.88 -7.71
N GLN A 105 -0.20 6.03 -7.75
CA GLN A 105 0.10 7.10 -8.70
C GLN A 105 1.48 7.72 -8.46
N ALA A 106 1.85 7.96 -7.20
CA ALA A 106 3.17 8.48 -6.86
C ALA A 106 4.30 7.52 -7.27
N LEU A 107 4.16 6.23 -6.96
CA LEU A 107 5.10 5.19 -7.38
C LEU A 107 5.16 5.04 -8.91
N GLY A 108 4.02 5.17 -9.59
CA GLY A 108 3.95 5.20 -11.05
C GLY A 108 4.74 6.36 -11.65
N ALA A 109 4.57 7.56 -11.11
CA ALA A 109 5.30 8.75 -11.54
C ALA A 109 6.82 8.62 -11.27
N GLU A 110 7.22 8.07 -10.12
CA GLU A 110 8.62 7.82 -9.78
C GLU A 110 9.25 6.80 -10.74
N ARG A 111 8.55 5.69 -11.03
CA ARG A 111 8.97 4.71 -12.04
C ARG A 111 9.17 5.36 -13.41
N ASP A 112 8.25 6.20 -13.83
CA ASP A 112 8.33 6.85 -15.15
C ASP A 112 9.50 7.84 -15.21
N ALA A 113 9.76 8.58 -14.13
CA ALA A 113 10.93 9.43 -14.00
C ALA A 113 12.25 8.64 -14.04
N LEU A 114 12.30 7.49 -13.35
CA LEU A 114 13.46 6.60 -13.39
C LEU A 114 13.68 6.02 -14.80
N SER A 115 12.61 5.61 -15.49
CA SER A 115 12.67 5.11 -16.87
C SER A 115 13.19 6.18 -17.85
N ALA A 116 12.76 7.43 -17.68
CA ALA A 116 13.26 8.56 -18.46
C ALA A 116 14.76 8.80 -18.21
N ARG A 117 15.21 8.73 -16.94
CA ARG A 117 16.65 8.83 -16.60
C ARG A 117 17.47 7.70 -17.21
N VAL A 118 16.97 6.47 -17.21
CA VAL A 118 17.66 5.34 -17.86
C VAL A 118 17.81 5.60 -19.36
N THR A 119 16.74 6.06 -20.02
CA THR A 119 16.77 6.40 -21.45
C THR A 119 17.79 7.51 -21.75
N GLU A 120 17.87 8.53 -20.88
CA GLU A 120 18.89 9.59 -20.98
C GLU A 120 20.31 9.04 -20.79
N PHE A 121 20.52 8.17 -19.81
CA PHE A 121 21.80 7.51 -19.60
C PHE A 121 22.20 6.64 -20.81
N GLU A 122 21.29 5.85 -21.36
CA GLU A 122 21.52 5.06 -22.57
C GLU A 122 21.92 5.93 -23.76
N ALA A 123 21.24 7.07 -23.96
CA ALA A 123 21.60 8.03 -24.99
C ALA A 123 23.01 8.62 -24.77
N ARG A 124 23.37 8.92 -23.51
CA ARG A 124 24.68 9.45 -23.14
C ARG A 124 25.79 8.40 -23.33
N ILE A 125 25.51 7.13 -23.03
CA ILE A 125 26.41 6.00 -23.30
C ILE A 125 26.65 5.87 -24.81
N ALA A 126 25.58 5.88 -25.60
CA ALA A 126 25.69 5.80 -27.05
C ALA A 126 26.52 6.94 -27.65
N ALA A 127 26.33 8.17 -27.14
CA ALA A 127 27.15 9.33 -27.53
C ALA A 127 28.63 9.15 -27.19
N LEU A 128 28.94 8.70 -25.96
CA LEU A 128 30.32 8.43 -25.52
C LEU A 128 30.99 7.31 -26.33
N ILE A 129 30.24 6.26 -26.68
CA ILE A 129 30.72 5.19 -27.57
C ILE A 129 31.05 5.78 -28.95
N GLY A 130 30.16 6.61 -29.50
CA GLY A 130 30.42 7.30 -30.77
C GLY A 130 31.66 8.20 -30.74
N GLU A 131 31.86 8.96 -29.66
CA GLU A 131 33.08 9.76 -29.46
C GLU A 131 34.34 8.89 -29.36
N ARG A 132 34.28 7.77 -28.63
CA ARG A 132 35.39 6.82 -28.50
C ARG A 132 35.76 6.25 -29.87
N ASP A 133 34.77 5.80 -30.64
CA ASP A 133 35.00 5.16 -31.94
C ASP A 133 35.57 6.18 -32.94
N ALA A 134 35.10 7.43 -32.90
CA ALA A 134 35.68 8.53 -33.68
C ALA A 134 37.13 8.82 -33.28
N ALA A 135 37.44 8.85 -31.98
CA ALA A 135 38.79 9.05 -31.47
C ALA A 135 39.73 7.89 -31.86
N GLN A 136 39.24 6.64 -31.82
CA GLN A 136 39.99 5.46 -32.26
C GLN A 136 40.26 5.51 -33.77
N GLY A 137 39.27 5.92 -34.58
CA GLY A 137 39.44 6.12 -36.01
C GLY A 137 40.50 7.18 -36.32
N ALA A 138 40.47 8.31 -35.61
CA ALA A 138 41.47 9.37 -35.75
C ALA A 138 42.88 8.90 -35.34
N GLN A 139 42.99 8.10 -34.27
CA GLN A 139 44.27 7.51 -33.84
C GLN A 139 44.81 6.55 -34.90
N ALA A 140 43.98 5.66 -35.45
CA ALA A 140 44.38 4.72 -36.49
C ALA A 140 44.85 5.44 -37.77
N ALA A 141 44.19 6.55 -38.14
CA ALA A 141 44.63 7.40 -39.25
C ALA A 141 46.02 8.02 -38.96
N ALA A 142 46.21 8.58 -37.76
CA ALA A 142 47.50 9.17 -37.36
C ALA A 142 48.64 8.12 -37.32
N GLU A 143 48.38 6.91 -36.83
CA GLU A 143 49.33 5.79 -36.87
C GLU A 143 49.67 5.39 -38.32
N GLY A 144 48.69 5.43 -39.21
CA GLY A 144 48.89 5.20 -40.64
C GLY A 144 49.79 6.25 -41.29
N ASP A 145 49.51 7.53 -41.04
CA ASP A 145 50.31 8.66 -41.55
C ASP A 145 51.74 8.60 -41.04
N ALA A 146 51.93 8.27 -39.77
CA ALA A 146 53.24 8.13 -39.18
C ALA A 146 54.02 6.90 -39.67
N ALA A 147 53.36 5.76 -39.85
CA ALA A 147 53.98 4.60 -40.48
C ALA A 147 54.47 4.93 -41.89
N GLN A 148 53.71 5.75 -42.64
CA GLN A 148 54.12 6.24 -43.94
C GLN A 148 55.33 7.18 -43.83
N ALA A 149 55.29 8.17 -42.93
CA ALA A 149 56.42 9.07 -42.69
C ALA A 149 57.71 8.32 -42.28
N ALA A 150 57.59 7.25 -41.48
CA ALA A 150 58.72 6.41 -41.08
C ALA A 150 59.32 5.65 -42.27
N ARG A 151 58.49 5.16 -43.21
CA ARG A 151 58.96 4.54 -44.45
C ARG A 151 59.69 5.54 -45.33
N ASP A 152 59.13 6.75 -45.47
CA ASP A 152 59.72 7.81 -46.28
C ASP A 152 61.07 8.26 -45.70
N LEU A 153 61.17 8.41 -44.38
CA LEU A 153 62.43 8.70 -43.68
C LEU A 153 63.47 7.59 -43.88
N THR A 154 63.03 6.32 -43.84
CA THR A 154 63.94 5.18 -44.07
C THR A 154 64.46 5.19 -45.51
N ALA A 155 63.61 5.49 -46.49
CA ALA A 155 64.02 5.65 -47.88
C ALA A 155 64.99 6.83 -48.06
N ALA A 156 64.74 7.96 -47.40
CA ALA A 156 65.63 9.11 -47.41
C ALA A 156 67.01 8.78 -46.82
N ARG A 157 67.07 8.06 -45.68
CA ARG A 157 68.33 7.59 -45.08
C ARG A 157 69.13 6.68 -45.99
N MET A 158 68.47 5.78 -46.72
CA MET A 158 69.13 4.90 -47.70
C MET A 158 69.69 5.69 -48.88
N ARG A 159 69.00 6.73 -49.33
CA ARG A 159 69.53 7.64 -50.37
C ARG A 159 70.74 8.41 -49.87
N LEU A 160 70.68 8.91 -48.63
CA LEU A 160 71.81 9.58 -48.02
C LEU A 160 73.04 8.67 -47.94
N SER A 161 72.92 7.48 -47.37
CA SER A 161 74.07 6.57 -47.24
C SER A 161 74.66 6.21 -48.60
N ALA A 162 73.83 6.07 -49.64
CA ALA A 162 74.30 5.88 -51.01
C ALA A 162 75.08 7.10 -51.55
N LEU A 163 74.62 8.32 -51.27
CA LEU A 163 75.31 9.55 -51.63
C LEU A 163 76.64 9.72 -50.88
N GLU A 164 76.69 9.42 -49.58
CA GLU A 164 77.93 9.44 -48.78
C GLU A 164 78.95 8.42 -49.30
N ALA A 165 78.50 7.21 -49.66
CA ALA A 165 79.35 6.19 -50.26
C ALA A 165 79.85 6.59 -51.66
N ALA A 166 79.05 7.31 -52.44
CA ALA A 166 79.48 7.87 -53.72
C ALA A 166 80.51 8.98 -53.52
N GLN A 167 80.28 9.89 -52.56
CA GLN A 167 81.21 10.96 -52.23
C GLN A 167 82.57 10.43 -51.76
N THR A 168 82.56 9.44 -50.87
CA THR A 168 83.81 8.81 -50.37
C THR A 168 84.62 8.21 -51.51
N ARG A 169 83.95 7.54 -52.46
CA ARG A 169 84.60 7.04 -53.69
C ARG A 169 85.23 8.17 -54.51
N SER A 170 84.47 9.24 -54.78
CA SER A 170 85.00 10.38 -55.54
C SER A 170 86.18 11.09 -54.86
N VAL A 171 86.19 11.18 -53.51
CA VAL A 171 87.32 11.73 -52.76
C VAL A 171 88.54 10.82 -52.89
N SER A 172 88.36 9.50 -52.73
CA SER A 172 89.47 8.54 -52.87
C SER A 172 90.07 8.53 -54.28
N GLU A 173 89.24 8.66 -55.32
CA GLU A 173 89.69 8.82 -56.71
C GLU A 173 90.49 10.11 -56.90
N ALA A 174 90.03 11.22 -56.32
CA ALA A 174 90.74 12.50 -56.39
C ALA A 174 92.09 12.47 -55.65
N GLU A 175 92.18 11.80 -54.50
CA GLU A 175 93.42 11.62 -53.77
C GLU A 175 94.41 10.72 -54.53
N ALA A 176 93.93 9.63 -55.12
CA ALA A 176 94.75 8.76 -55.98
C ALA A 176 95.32 9.55 -57.17
N LEU A 177 94.49 10.35 -57.84
CA LEU A 177 94.92 11.23 -58.92
C LEU A 177 95.96 12.26 -58.46
N ARG A 178 95.77 12.89 -57.29
CA ARG A 178 96.75 13.82 -56.71
C ARG A 178 98.09 13.15 -56.40
N LEU A 179 98.08 11.93 -55.86
CA LEU A 179 99.31 11.18 -55.59
C LEU A 179 100.05 10.86 -56.90
N THR A 180 99.32 10.42 -57.94
CA THR A 180 99.93 10.17 -59.26
C THR A 180 100.50 11.45 -59.90
N LEU A 181 99.85 12.60 -59.72
CA LEU A 181 100.40 13.88 -60.19
C LEU A 181 101.66 14.28 -59.41
N ALA A 182 101.69 14.01 -58.10
CA ALA A 182 102.86 14.29 -57.26
C ALA A 182 104.07 13.41 -57.64
N THR A 183 103.85 12.11 -57.91
CA THR A 183 104.92 11.20 -58.36
C THR A 183 105.49 11.66 -59.70
N LEU A 184 104.62 11.96 -60.67
CA LEU A 184 105.02 12.47 -61.99
C LEU A 184 105.81 13.79 -61.88
N ARG A 185 105.39 14.72 -61.01
CA ARG A 185 106.16 15.95 -60.75
C ARG A 185 107.54 15.68 -60.16
N SER A 186 107.66 14.70 -59.27
CA SER A 186 108.96 14.33 -58.68
C SER A 186 109.90 13.72 -59.73
N GLU A 187 109.37 12.86 -60.62
CA GLU A 187 110.13 12.25 -61.72
C GLU A 187 110.66 13.32 -62.67
N ILE A 188 109.80 14.26 -63.09
CA ILE A 188 110.19 15.39 -63.93
C ILE A 188 111.27 16.24 -63.25
N SER A 189 111.15 16.51 -61.94
CA SER A 189 112.14 17.29 -61.21
C SER A 189 113.50 16.58 -61.12
N ALA A 190 113.51 15.25 -60.94
CA ALA A 190 114.73 14.45 -60.89
C ALA A 190 115.42 14.39 -62.26
N GLU A 191 114.66 14.28 -63.35
CA GLU A 191 115.20 14.34 -64.71
C GLU A 191 115.80 15.73 -65.03
N ALA A 192 115.13 16.80 -64.60
CA ALA A 192 115.64 18.16 -64.76
C ALA A 192 116.94 18.41 -63.98
N GLU A 193 117.08 17.84 -62.78
CA GLU A 193 118.29 17.96 -61.96
C GLU A 193 119.45 17.11 -62.52
N ALA A 194 119.15 15.91 -63.06
CA ALA A 194 120.12 15.10 -63.79
C ALA A 194 120.68 15.82 -65.03
N ALA A 195 119.82 16.54 -65.76
CA ALA A 195 120.24 17.35 -66.91
C ALA A 195 121.15 18.52 -66.51
N ARG A 196 120.91 19.17 -65.37
CA ARG A 196 121.77 20.25 -64.85
C ARG A 196 123.15 19.75 -64.42
N LEU A 197 123.22 18.58 -63.77
CA LEU A 197 124.50 17.93 -63.39
C LEU A 197 125.31 17.51 -64.62
N ALA A 198 124.66 17.07 -65.70
CA ALA A 198 125.32 16.76 -66.97
C ALA A 198 125.92 18.01 -67.64
N ALA A 199 125.20 19.14 -67.62
CA ALA A 199 125.70 20.41 -68.13
C ALA A 199 126.90 20.92 -67.33
N ALA A 200 126.83 20.89 -65.99
CA ALA A 200 127.93 21.33 -65.13
C ALA A 200 129.21 20.46 -65.29
N ARG A 201 129.06 19.16 -65.59
CA ARG A 201 130.19 18.27 -65.92
C ARG A 201 130.84 18.61 -67.26
N ALA A 202 130.06 19.05 -68.25
CA ALA A 202 130.58 19.46 -69.55
C ALA A 202 131.43 20.75 -69.43
N ASP A 203 130.96 21.71 -68.64
CA ASP A 203 131.67 22.98 -68.42
C ASP A 203 132.97 22.79 -67.62
N ALA A 204 132.97 21.88 -66.63
CA ALA A 204 134.18 21.54 -65.85
C ALA A 204 135.25 20.80 -66.68
N MET A 205 134.85 20.01 -67.69
CA MET A 205 135.77 19.32 -68.61
C MET A 205 136.41 20.27 -69.63
N ALA A 206 135.71 21.33 -70.02
CA ALA A 206 136.24 22.36 -70.92
C ALA A 206 137.32 23.22 -70.24
N ALA A 207 137.14 23.55 -68.95
CA ALA A 207 138.14 24.30 -68.17
C ALA A 207 139.44 23.51 -67.91
N LEU A 208 139.36 22.19 -67.73
CA LEU A 208 140.53 21.32 -67.50
C LEU A 208 141.40 21.14 -68.77
N ALA A 209 140.83 21.30 -69.97
CA ALA A 209 141.52 21.15 -71.26
C ALA A 209 142.27 22.41 -71.74
N GLU A 210 141.95 23.57 -71.17
CA GLU A 210 142.69 24.84 -71.36
C GLU A 210 143.91 24.90 -70.42
N GLN A 211 143.75 24.47 -69.17
CA GLN A 211 144.82 24.47 -68.17
C GLN A 211 145.98 23.49 -68.49
N LEU A 212 145.74 22.43 -69.26
CA LEU A 212 146.78 21.47 -69.71
C LEU A 212 147.48 21.88 -71.03
N ARG A 213 147.01 22.93 -71.72
CA ARG A 213 147.69 23.49 -72.91
C ARG A 213 148.64 24.64 -72.57
N ALA A 214 148.52 25.22 -71.37
CA ALA A 214 149.33 26.34 -70.89
C ALA A 214 150.69 25.95 -70.24
N GLU A 215 150.97 24.66 -69.97
CA GLU A 215 152.21 24.22 -69.28
C GLU A 215 153.33 23.65 -70.19
N LYS A 216 153.12 23.52 -71.52
CA LYS A 216 154.10 22.84 -72.40
C LYS A 216 154.61 23.68 -73.59
N ALA A 217 154.51 25.00 -73.52
CA ALA A 217 155.00 25.86 -74.60
C ALA A 217 155.55 27.21 -74.10
N GLN A 218 156.56 27.21 -73.22
CA GLN A 218 157.61 28.25 -73.17
C GLN A 218 158.82 27.86 -72.30
N ALA A 219 159.76 27.17 -72.96
CA ALA A 219 161.23 27.22 -72.83
C ALA A 219 161.71 26.22 -73.89
N GLU A 220 162.31 26.54 -75.02
CA GLU A 220 163.07 27.69 -75.53
C GLU A 220 162.88 27.66 -77.07
N GLY A 221 162.89 28.75 -77.81
CA GLY A 221 164.11 29.45 -78.19
C GLY A 221 164.14 29.58 -79.71
N ALA A 222 164.20 30.83 -80.18
CA ALA A 222 164.28 31.29 -81.56
C ALA A 222 165.24 30.47 -82.46
N ALA A 223 165.11 30.43 -83.78
CA ALA A 223 164.76 31.54 -84.67
C ALA A 223 164.42 31.09 -86.10
N ALA A 224 163.50 31.85 -86.71
CA ALA A 224 163.55 32.45 -88.06
C ALA A 224 163.66 31.56 -89.32
N VAL A 225 162.91 31.74 -90.42
CA VAL A 225 162.02 32.82 -90.88
C VAL A 225 161.29 32.31 -92.16
N ALA A 226 159.99 32.66 -92.29
CA ALA A 226 159.17 32.96 -93.50
C ALA A 226 159.09 31.95 -94.68
N ARG A 227 158.00 31.77 -95.43
CA ARG A 227 156.70 32.45 -95.60
C ARG A 227 155.84 31.58 -96.57
N ASP A 228 154.51 31.77 -96.50
CA ASP A 228 153.49 31.57 -97.56
C ASP A 228 153.14 30.13 -98.01
N THR A 229 151.89 29.70 -98.24
CA THR A 229 150.54 30.31 -98.23
C THR A 229 149.47 29.18 -98.36
N LEU A 230 148.31 29.41 -97.75
CA LEU A 230 146.91 29.06 -98.11
C LEU A 230 146.48 27.61 -98.48
N ASP A 231 145.64 27.05 -97.60
CA ASP A 231 144.27 26.50 -97.83
C ASP A 231 143.68 26.21 -96.43
N ALA A 232 142.88 27.03 -95.74
CA ALA A 232 141.67 27.82 -96.04
C ALA A 232 140.36 27.00 -96.19
N ALA A 233 139.69 26.85 -95.04
CA ALA A 233 138.46 27.59 -94.78
C ALA A 233 137.09 27.11 -95.31
N GLU A 234 136.93 25.89 -95.82
CA GLU A 234 135.59 25.36 -96.16
C GLU A 234 134.94 24.47 -95.08
N GLN A 235 135.68 23.97 -94.08
CA GLN A 235 135.09 23.08 -93.06
C GLN A 235 134.52 23.79 -91.82
N ALA A 236 134.77 25.08 -91.62
CA ALA A 236 134.34 25.81 -90.40
C ALA A 236 132.94 26.47 -90.52
N ARG A 237 132.48 26.87 -91.71
CA ARG A 237 131.18 27.56 -91.87
C ARG A 237 129.96 26.65 -91.80
N LEU A 238 130.10 25.35 -92.04
CA LEU A 238 128.99 24.38 -91.94
C LEU A 238 128.65 24.00 -90.48
N LEU A 239 129.55 24.23 -89.53
CA LEU A 239 129.31 23.94 -88.11
C LEU A 239 128.59 25.09 -87.38
N GLU A 240 128.78 26.34 -87.83
CA GLU A 240 128.23 27.53 -87.16
C GLU A 240 126.74 27.77 -87.52
N ALA A 241 126.31 27.44 -88.73
CA ALA A 241 124.89 27.51 -89.13
C ALA A 241 124.03 26.43 -88.47
N ALA A 242 124.59 25.24 -88.21
CA ALA A 242 123.91 24.15 -87.49
C ALA A 242 123.68 24.48 -86.00
N ALA A 243 124.62 25.20 -85.38
CA ALA A 243 124.51 25.59 -83.97
C ALA A 243 123.43 26.66 -83.71
N ALA A 244 123.21 27.58 -84.65
CA ALA A 244 122.20 28.63 -84.52
C ALA A 244 120.75 28.11 -84.69
N GLU A 245 120.54 27.12 -85.57
CA GLU A 245 119.22 26.48 -85.76
C GLU A 245 118.83 25.62 -84.54
N ALA A 246 119.79 24.90 -83.97
CA ALA A 246 119.59 24.10 -82.75
C ALA A 246 119.21 24.95 -81.53
N LEU A 247 119.72 26.19 -81.44
CA LEU A 247 119.39 27.11 -80.35
C LEU A 247 117.97 27.69 -80.49
N ARG A 248 117.51 27.97 -81.72
CA ARG A 248 116.14 28.43 -81.98
C ARG A 248 115.10 27.34 -81.73
N GLN A 249 115.39 26.09 -82.10
CA GLN A 249 114.56 24.95 -81.74
C GLN A 249 114.42 24.83 -80.21
N ARG A 250 115.53 24.87 -79.47
CA ARG A 250 115.49 24.80 -77.99
C ARG A 250 114.66 25.91 -77.34
N LEU A 251 114.72 27.14 -77.86
CA LEU A 251 113.90 28.24 -77.32
C LEU A 251 112.42 28.11 -77.69
N SER A 252 112.10 27.59 -78.88
CA SER A 252 110.73 27.25 -79.27
C SER A 252 110.14 26.12 -78.41
N ASP A 253 110.96 25.10 -78.12
CA ASP A 253 110.58 23.96 -77.28
C ASP A 253 110.34 24.43 -75.84
N ALA A 254 111.24 25.24 -75.27
CA ALA A 254 111.05 25.81 -73.92
C ALA A 254 109.81 26.72 -73.80
N THR A 255 109.47 27.46 -74.87
CA THR A 255 108.26 28.30 -74.89
C THR A 255 106.99 27.46 -74.99
N SER A 256 107.06 26.34 -75.71
CA SER A 256 105.96 25.36 -75.81
C SER A 256 105.75 24.64 -74.48
N GLU A 257 106.83 24.29 -73.77
CA GLU A 257 106.77 23.69 -72.42
C GLU A 257 106.17 24.64 -71.39
N LEU A 258 106.54 25.93 -71.38
CA LEU A 258 105.94 26.93 -70.49
C LEU A 258 104.44 27.13 -70.76
N SER A 259 104.04 27.14 -72.04
CA SER A 259 102.64 27.25 -72.43
C SER A 259 101.84 26.01 -71.98
N ALA A 260 102.41 24.80 -72.13
CA ALA A 260 101.82 23.58 -71.62
C ALA A 260 101.68 23.59 -70.08
N MET A 261 102.68 24.12 -69.38
CA MET A 261 102.68 24.19 -67.91
C MET A 261 101.67 25.21 -67.37
N SER A 262 101.45 26.33 -68.07
CA SER A 262 100.37 27.27 -67.75
C SER A 262 98.99 26.61 -67.93
N LEU A 263 98.81 25.84 -69.01
CA LEU A 263 97.57 25.11 -69.25
C LEU A 263 97.29 24.07 -68.16
N ILE A 264 98.32 23.35 -67.70
CA ILE A 264 98.22 22.40 -66.58
C ILE A 264 97.86 23.12 -65.28
N LEU A 265 98.43 24.30 -65.02
CA LEU A 265 98.12 25.06 -63.81
C LEU A 265 96.68 25.58 -63.80
N ASP A 266 96.17 26.05 -64.95
CA ASP A 266 94.78 26.48 -65.10
C ASP A 266 93.80 25.30 -64.97
N GLU A 267 94.17 24.13 -65.50
CA GLU A 267 93.40 22.89 -65.32
C GLU A 267 93.36 22.46 -63.84
N GLU A 268 94.47 22.54 -63.12
CA GLU A 268 94.53 22.23 -61.68
C GLU A 268 93.73 23.24 -60.84
N ARG A 269 93.71 24.52 -61.21
CA ARG A 269 92.85 25.53 -60.57
C ARG A 269 91.37 25.21 -60.77
N ARG A 270 90.99 24.86 -61.99
CA ARG A 270 89.62 24.47 -62.32
C ARG A 270 89.17 23.24 -61.52
N ARG A 271 90.07 22.24 -61.37
CA ARG A 271 89.82 21.09 -60.49
C ARG A 271 89.66 21.47 -59.03
N ALA A 272 90.46 22.40 -58.52
CA ALA A 272 90.32 22.89 -57.15
C ALA A 272 88.97 23.61 -56.95
N GLU A 273 88.55 24.46 -57.88
CA GLU A 273 87.23 25.12 -57.87
C GLU A 273 86.07 24.11 -57.92
N ASP A 274 86.18 23.07 -58.76
CA ASP A 274 85.21 21.97 -58.81
C ASP A 274 85.15 21.21 -57.48
N THR A 275 86.29 20.98 -56.81
CA THR A 275 86.29 20.31 -55.49
C THR A 275 85.67 21.17 -54.39
N LEU A 276 85.92 22.48 -54.39
CA LEU A 276 85.28 23.40 -53.44
C LEU A 276 83.77 23.48 -53.68
N THR A 277 83.35 23.46 -54.95
CA THR A 277 81.93 23.40 -55.31
C THR A 277 81.27 22.11 -54.83
N LYS A 278 81.94 20.95 -55.00
CA LYS A 278 81.47 19.66 -54.47
C LYS A 278 81.42 19.63 -52.95
N LEU A 279 82.40 20.24 -52.27
CA LEU A 279 82.41 20.33 -50.80
C LEU A 279 81.27 21.21 -50.29
N ALA A 280 81.04 22.36 -50.92
CA ALA A 280 79.92 23.24 -50.59
C ALA A 280 78.56 22.54 -50.80
N ALA A 281 78.42 21.76 -51.88
CA ALA A 281 77.23 20.94 -52.14
C ALA A 281 77.04 19.84 -51.08
N ALA A 282 78.13 19.18 -50.66
CA ALA A 282 78.07 18.16 -49.61
C ALA A 282 77.74 18.74 -48.24
N GLU A 283 78.28 19.92 -47.89
CA GLU A 283 77.93 20.61 -46.67
C GLU A 283 76.48 21.09 -46.66
N ALA A 284 75.97 21.56 -47.80
CA ALA A 284 74.55 21.92 -47.97
C ALA A 284 73.66 20.68 -47.77
N ALA A 285 73.97 19.56 -48.45
CA ALA A 285 73.25 18.31 -48.27
C ALA A 285 73.26 17.85 -46.80
N ARG A 286 74.41 17.92 -46.12
CA ARG A 286 74.52 17.56 -44.68
C ARG A 286 73.61 18.43 -43.80
N ARG A 287 73.51 19.73 -44.08
CA ARG A 287 72.61 20.63 -43.35
C ARG A 287 71.15 20.26 -43.60
N ASP A 288 70.78 20.00 -44.85
CA ASP A 288 69.42 19.62 -45.22
C ASP A 288 68.98 18.33 -44.53
N LEU A 289 69.85 17.32 -44.48
CA LEU A 289 69.57 16.04 -43.83
C LEU A 289 69.51 16.14 -42.31
N THR A 290 70.31 17.04 -41.72
CA THR A 290 70.21 17.33 -40.28
C THR A 290 68.85 17.95 -39.99
N LEU A 291 68.39 18.86 -40.86
CA LEU A 291 67.08 19.49 -40.75
C LEU A 291 65.94 18.48 -40.92
N GLU A 292 66.01 17.59 -41.91
CA GLU A 292 65.03 16.50 -42.09
C GLU A 292 65.01 15.53 -40.90
N ARG A 293 66.18 15.17 -40.35
CA ARG A 293 66.27 14.34 -39.15
C ARG A 293 65.58 15.01 -37.95
N ASP A 294 65.84 16.28 -37.74
CA ASP A 294 65.28 17.02 -36.60
C ASP A 294 63.76 17.21 -36.75
N GLN A 295 63.29 17.45 -37.98
CA GLN A 295 61.86 17.46 -38.29
C GLN A 295 61.20 16.11 -38.05
N ALA A 296 61.84 15.02 -38.46
CA ALA A 296 61.32 13.67 -38.26
C ALA A 296 61.29 13.26 -36.77
N LEU A 297 62.30 13.65 -35.99
CA LEU A 297 62.28 13.46 -34.53
C LEU A 297 61.14 14.22 -33.88
N SER A 298 60.92 15.49 -34.27
CA SER A 298 59.79 16.29 -33.77
C SER A 298 58.43 15.69 -34.18
N ALA A 299 58.31 15.15 -35.38
CA ALA A 299 57.09 14.46 -35.84
C ALA A 299 56.81 13.20 -35.00
N ALA A 300 57.82 12.37 -34.75
CA ALA A 300 57.71 11.18 -33.91
C ALA A 300 57.35 11.51 -32.44
N GLU A 301 57.86 12.62 -31.91
CA GLU A 301 57.48 13.13 -30.58
C GLU A 301 56.01 13.56 -30.53
N ARG A 302 55.53 14.27 -31.56
CA ARG A 302 54.11 14.67 -31.67
C ARG A 302 53.19 13.45 -31.75
N GLU A 303 53.55 12.45 -32.53
CA GLU A 303 52.78 11.22 -32.66
C GLU A 303 52.71 10.45 -31.33
N ARG A 304 53.84 10.31 -30.62
CA ARG A 304 53.86 9.70 -29.27
C ARG A 304 52.97 10.45 -28.29
N ALA A 305 52.95 11.78 -28.35
CA ALA A 305 52.06 12.59 -27.51
C ALA A 305 50.59 12.35 -27.86
N LEU A 306 50.24 12.28 -29.15
CA LEU A 306 48.88 11.96 -29.60
C LEU A 306 48.44 10.56 -29.17
N LEU A 307 49.32 9.56 -29.30
CA LEU A 307 49.07 8.19 -28.84
C LEU A 307 48.87 8.11 -27.32
N ALA A 308 49.65 8.88 -26.55
CA ALA A 308 49.49 8.94 -25.10
C ALA A 308 48.12 9.53 -24.71
N VAL A 309 47.69 10.62 -25.38
CA VAL A 309 46.37 11.23 -25.17
C VAL A 309 45.24 10.27 -25.57
N ALA A 310 45.37 9.59 -26.71
CA ALA A 310 44.35 8.65 -27.17
C ALA A 310 44.22 7.44 -26.24
N ARG A 311 45.35 6.89 -25.74
CA ARG A 311 45.34 5.83 -24.71
C ARG A 311 44.72 6.29 -23.39
N ALA A 312 45.00 7.51 -22.94
CA ALA A 312 44.40 8.06 -21.74
C ALA A 312 42.87 8.17 -21.90
N ARG A 313 42.39 8.71 -23.03
CA ARG A 313 40.96 8.84 -23.31
C ARG A 313 40.27 7.48 -23.46
N LEU A 314 40.95 6.49 -24.03
CA LEU A 314 40.46 5.11 -24.09
C LEU A 314 40.33 4.49 -22.69
N GLY A 315 41.31 4.71 -21.81
CA GLY A 315 41.26 4.24 -20.42
C GLY A 315 40.10 4.88 -19.65
N GLU A 316 39.87 6.18 -19.84
CA GLU A 316 38.78 6.92 -19.20
C GLU A 316 37.39 6.45 -19.69
N THR A 317 37.24 6.21 -21.00
CA THR A 317 36.00 5.63 -21.55
C THR A 317 35.78 4.20 -21.07
N GLN A 318 36.82 3.37 -21.00
CA GLN A 318 36.72 2.03 -20.43
C GLN A 318 36.29 2.06 -18.96
N ALA A 319 36.88 2.92 -18.14
CA ALA A 319 36.47 3.09 -16.74
C ALA A 319 35.01 3.50 -16.63
N THR A 320 34.58 4.49 -17.43
CA THR A 320 33.18 4.94 -17.48
C THR A 320 32.23 3.82 -17.87
N THR A 321 32.59 2.98 -18.87
CA THR A 321 31.75 1.85 -19.27
C THR A 321 31.64 0.76 -18.19
N VAL A 322 32.71 0.54 -17.43
CA VAL A 322 32.69 -0.41 -16.29
C VAL A 322 31.78 0.11 -15.19
N ASP A 323 31.85 1.40 -14.89
CA ASP A 323 30.99 2.00 -13.87
C ASP A 323 29.52 2.03 -14.30
N GLN A 324 29.24 2.34 -15.56
CA GLN A 324 27.89 2.24 -16.13
C GLN A 324 27.36 0.80 -16.12
N ALA A 325 28.21 -0.20 -16.42
CA ALA A 325 27.83 -1.60 -16.34
C ALA A 325 27.51 -2.03 -14.89
N ARG A 326 28.25 -1.52 -13.91
CA ARG A 326 27.96 -1.73 -12.47
C ARG A 326 26.65 -1.08 -12.07
N GLU A 327 26.38 0.14 -12.52
CA GLU A 327 25.14 0.85 -12.24
C GLU A 327 23.92 0.13 -12.86
N LEU A 328 24.02 -0.32 -14.11
CA LEU A 328 22.99 -1.16 -14.76
C LEU A 328 22.79 -2.50 -14.04
N ALA A 329 23.85 -3.13 -13.54
CA ALA A 329 23.74 -4.36 -12.76
C ALA A 329 23.01 -4.10 -11.42
N ALA A 330 23.33 -3.00 -10.74
CA ALA A 330 22.65 -2.60 -9.50
C ALA A 330 21.16 -2.27 -9.74
N LEU A 331 20.85 -1.54 -10.82
CA LEU A 331 19.48 -1.19 -11.18
C LEU A 331 18.64 -2.44 -11.54
N ASN A 332 19.24 -3.38 -12.28
CA ASN A 332 18.59 -4.66 -12.58
C ASN A 332 18.35 -5.49 -11.32
N ALA A 333 19.30 -5.49 -10.37
CA ALA A 333 19.12 -6.15 -9.08
C ALA A 333 17.98 -5.52 -8.27
N GLN A 334 17.91 -4.19 -8.20
CA GLN A 334 16.79 -3.47 -7.58
C GLN A 334 15.46 -3.79 -8.25
N THR A 335 15.40 -3.79 -9.58
CA THR A 335 14.18 -4.09 -10.34
C THR A 335 13.69 -5.52 -10.05
N ARG A 336 14.62 -6.48 -9.89
CA ARG A 336 14.27 -7.86 -9.51
C ARG A 336 13.71 -7.93 -8.08
N ALA A 337 14.36 -7.25 -7.13
CA ALA A 337 13.88 -7.18 -5.75
C ALA A 337 12.47 -6.54 -5.67
N LEU A 338 12.22 -5.47 -6.42
CA LEU A 338 10.89 -4.85 -6.49
C LEU A 338 9.84 -5.80 -7.10
N ARG A 339 10.20 -6.56 -8.15
CA ARG A 339 9.29 -7.58 -8.72
C ARG A 339 8.98 -8.70 -7.73
N GLU A 340 9.96 -9.15 -6.96
CA GLU A 340 9.76 -10.14 -5.90
C GLU A 340 8.84 -9.59 -4.79
N GLN A 341 9.04 -8.34 -4.36
CA GLN A 341 8.17 -7.67 -3.40
C GLN A 341 6.73 -7.52 -3.92
N LEU A 342 6.55 -7.11 -5.18
CA LEU A 342 5.23 -7.04 -5.81
C LEU A 342 4.57 -8.42 -5.90
N GLY A 343 5.32 -9.47 -6.24
CA GLY A 343 4.81 -10.84 -6.26
C GLY A 343 4.38 -11.31 -4.87
N ALA A 344 5.14 -10.99 -3.82
CA ALA A 344 4.79 -11.31 -2.44
C ALA A 344 3.54 -10.54 -1.97
N LEU A 345 3.44 -9.25 -2.29
CA LEU A 345 2.25 -8.44 -2.01
C LEU A 345 1.02 -8.98 -2.72
N GLN A 346 1.14 -9.36 -4.00
CA GLN A 346 0.03 -9.91 -4.78
C GLN A 346 -0.41 -11.27 -4.23
N ALA A 347 0.52 -12.14 -3.83
CA ALA A 347 0.19 -13.40 -3.16
C ALA A 347 -0.53 -13.17 -1.82
N SER A 348 -0.08 -12.19 -1.04
CA SER A 348 -0.73 -11.83 0.23
C SER A 348 -2.13 -11.24 0.02
N LEU A 349 -2.33 -10.47 -1.06
CA LEU A 349 -3.64 -9.94 -1.43
C LEU A 349 -4.59 -11.06 -1.85
N THR A 350 -4.16 -11.97 -2.72
CA THR A 350 -4.98 -13.13 -3.12
C THR A 350 -5.33 -14.02 -1.93
N GLN A 351 -4.42 -14.18 -0.97
CA GLN A 351 -4.72 -14.90 0.27
C GLN A 351 -5.77 -14.16 1.12
N ALA A 352 -5.68 -12.83 1.22
CA ALA A 352 -6.66 -12.02 1.93
C ALA A 352 -8.04 -12.08 1.26
N GLU A 353 -8.11 -11.97 -0.07
CA GLU A 353 -9.35 -12.11 -0.85
C GLU A 353 -9.99 -13.50 -0.66
N ALA A 354 -9.19 -14.57 -0.63
CA ALA A 354 -9.68 -15.91 -0.37
C ALA A 354 -10.22 -16.07 1.07
N ALA A 355 -9.55 -15.48 2.05
CA ALA A 355 -10.01 -15.49 3.44
C ALA A 355 -11.30 -14.68 3.63
N ASP A 356 -11.44 -13.55 2.93
CA ASP A 356 -12.65 -12.72 2.95
C ASP A 356 -13.84 -13.46 2.33
N ALA A 357 -13.64 -14.13 1.18
CA ALA A 357 -14.65 -14.97 0.57
C ALA A 357 -15.08 -16.13 1.49
N GLU A 358 -14.14 -16.75 2.21
CA GLU A 358 -14.46 -17.78 3.21
C GLU A 358 -15.26 -17.20 4.38
N ALA A 359 -14.89 -16.01 4.87
CA ALA A 359 -15.60 -15.31 5.93
C ALA A 359 -17.03 -14.94 5.50
N GLU A 360 -17.25 -14.44 4.28
CA GLU A 360 -18.59 -14.17 3.76
C GLU A 360 -19.47 -15.43 3.73
N VAL A 361 -18.92 -16.56 3.28
CA VAL A 361 -19.63 -17.85 3.30
C VAL A 361 -19.99 -18.27 4.73
N GLN A 362 -19.08 -18.07 5.70
CA GLN A 362 -19.36 -18.36 7.11
C GLN A 362 -20.43 -17.43 7.68
N ILE A 363 -20.39 -16.13 7.37
CA ILE A 363 -21.40 -15.15 7.79
C ILE A 363 -22.76 -15.51 7.22
N ALA A 364 -22.84 -15.83 5.92
CA ALA A 364 -24.09 -16.28 5.29
C ALA A 364 -24.63 -17.56 5.96
N ALA A 365 -23.77 -18.54 6.23
CA ALA A 365 -24.16 -19.77 6.91
C ALA A 365 -24.63 -19.52 8.36
N LEU A 366 -24.00 -18.60 9.09
CA LEU A 366 -24.42 -18.18 10.42
C LEU A 366 -25.75 -17.43 10.38
N GLY A 367 -25.95 -16.55 9.39
CA GLY A 367 -27.21 -15.86 9.15
C GLY A 367 -28.37 -16.82 8.90
N GLU A 368 -28.18 -17.83 8.05
CA GLU A 368 -29.16 -18.90 7.80
C GLU A 368 -29.46 -19.70 9.08
N ARG A 369 -28.43 -20.06 9.87
CA ARG A 369 -28.63 -20.76 11.16
C ARG A 369 -29.40 -19.89 12.16
N LEU A 370 -29.09 -18.61 12.25
CA LEU A 370 -29.77 -17.67 13.14
C LEU A 370 -31.23 -17.49 12.73
N ASN A 371 -31.49 -17.28 11.43
CA ASN A 371 -32.85 -17.18 10.90
C ASN A 371 -33.66 -18.46 11.18
N ALA A 372 -33.05 -19.64 10.98
CA ALA A 372 -33.69 -20.91 11.31
C ALA A 372 -33.95 -21.05 12.82
N ALA A 373 -33.03 -20.61 13.68
CA ALA A 373 -33.21 -20.63 15.12
C ALA A 373 -34.33 -19.68 15.58
N LEU A 374 -34.36 -18.45 15.07
CA LEU A 374 -35.42 -17.47 15.33
C LEU A 374 -36.79 -17.96 14.84
N ALA A 375 -36.84 -18.59 13.67
CA ALA A 375 -38.08 -19.19 13.15
C ALA A 375 -38.58 -20.35 14.04
N ARG A 376 -37.68 -21.19 14.55
CA ARG A 376 -38.01 -22.26 15.51
C ARG A 376 -38.56 -21.69 16.81
N GLU A 377 -37.91 -20.67 17.37
CA GLU A 377 -38.35 -20.03 18.60
C GLU A 377 -39.73 -19.38 18.43
N ALA A 378 -39.93 -18.64 17.33
CA ALA A 378 -41.23 -18.06 17.01
C ALA A 378 -42.33 -19.12 16.84
N ALA A 379 -42.01 -20.28 16.26
CA ALA A 379 -42.96 -21.38 16.13
C ALA A 379 -43.31 -22.01 17.50
N LEU A 380 -42.34 -22.14 18.40
CA LEU A 380 -42.58 -22.63 19.76
C LEU A 380 -43.49 -21.67 20.55
N GLN A 381 -43.20 -20.37 20.51
CA GLN A 381 -44.03 -19.36 21.17
C GLN A 381 -45.47 -19.32 20.64
N ARG A 382 -45.65 -19.49 19.32
CA ARG A 382 -47.00 -19.58 18.71
C ARG A 382 -47.76 -20.79 19.23
N ARG A 383 -47.12 -21.97 19.28
CA ARG A 383 -47.74 -23.20 19.79
C ARG A 383 -48.15 -23.07 21.25
N GLU A 384 -47.30 -22.46 22.08
CA GLU A 384 -47.61 -22.23 23.49
C GLU A 384 -48.78 -21.24 23.66
N ALA A 385 -48.80 -20.16 22.88
CA ALA A 385 -49.90 -19.21 22.89
C ALA A 385 -51.22 -19.83 22.39
N GLU A 386 -51.17 -20.75 21.43
CA GLU A 386 -52.34 -21.52 20.98
C GLU A 386 -52.85 -22.47 22.07
N ARG A 387 -51.95 -23.24 22.70
CA ARG A 387 -52.29 -24.13 23.82
C ARG A 387 -53.02 -23.39 24.94
N LEU A 388 -52.45 -22.26 25.39
CA LEU A 388 -53.04 -21.46 26.46
C LEU A 388 -54.42 -20.89 26.09
N ARG A 389 -54.64 -20.57 24.81
CA ARG A 389 -55.94 -20.09 24.33
C ARG A 389 -56.99 -21.19 24.31
N GLU A 390 -56.61 -22.40 23.91
CA GLU A 390 -57.50 -23.57 23.94
C GLU A 390 -57.88 -23.94 25.38
N GLU A 391 -56.89 -24.05 26.28
CA GLU A 391 -57.12 -24.33 27.72
C GLU A 391 -58.10 -23.32 28.34
N ASN A 392 -57.91 -22.02 28.09
CA ASN A 392 -58.82 -20.98 28.58
C ASN A 392 -60.23 -21.08 28.01
N ARG A 393 -60.35 -21.48 26.74
CA ARG A 393 -61.66 -21.63 26.07
C ARG A 393 -62.41 -22.84 26.61
N ASP A 394 -61.71 -23.94 26.85
CA ASP A 394 -62.26 -25.15 27.45
C ASP A 394 -62.73 -24.86 28.87
N LEU A 395 -61.88 -24.22 29.69
CA LEU A 395 -62.23 -23.79 31.04
C LEU A 395 -63.49 -22.91 31.06
N ALA A 396 -63.61 -21.95 30.14
CA ALA A 396 -64.79 -21.08 30.05
C ALA A 396 -66.07 -21.85 29.68
N SER A 397 -65.96 -22.87 28.82
CA SER A 397 -67.08 -23.74 28.42
C SER A 397 -67.52 -24.62 29.59
N TYR A 398 -66.58 -25.31 30.24
CA TYR A 398 -66.87 -26.15 31.41
C TYR A 398 -67.42 -25.36 32.59
N ARG A 399 -66.90 -24.14 32.82
CA ARG A 399 -67.47 -23.24 33.83
C ARG A 399 -68.96 -23.01 33.56
N SER A 400 -69.32 -22.75 32.31
CA SER A 400 -70.72 -22.49 31.92
C SER A 400 -71.63 -23.71 32.11
N GLU A 401 -71.16 -24.91 31.75
CA GLU A 401 -71.90 -26.17 31.95
C GLU A 401 -72.01 -26.57 33.44
N PHE A 402 -70.92 -26.40 34.19
CA PHE A 402 -70.86 -26.60 35.64
C PHE A 402 -71.90 -25.74 36.35
N PHE A 403 -71.94 -24.43 36.04
CA PHE A 403 -72.91 -23.52 36.64
C PHE A 403 -74.34 -23.77 36.16
N GLY A 404 -74.53 -24.26 34.93
CA GLY A 404 -75.84 -24.68 34.43
C GLY A 404 -76.43 -25.80 35.28
N ARG A 405 -75.68 -26.90 35.46
CA ARG A 405 -76.14 -28.07 36.24
C ARG A 405 -76.29 -27.78 37.73
N MET A 406 -75.32 -27.06 38.30
CA MET A 406 -75.42 -26.62 39.70
C MET A 406 -76.63 -25.70 39.93
N ARG A 407 -77.00 -24.86 38.95
CA ARG A 407 -78.22 -24.03 38.99
C ARG A 407 -79.49 -24.87 38.85
N GLU A 408 -79.48 -25.94 38.07
CA GLU A 408 -80.62 -26.86 37.99
C GLU A 408 -80.88 -27.57 39.32
N ILE A 409 -79.83 -28.02 40.00
CA ILE A 409 -79.92 -28.72 41.30
C ILE A 409 -80.27 -27.75 42.45
N LEU A 410 -79.78 -26.50 42.43
CA LEU A 410 -79.90 -25.54 43.54
C LEU A 410 -80.88 -24.37 43.31
N GLY A 411 -81.34 -24.13 42.08
CA GLY A 411 -82.00 -22.88 41.66
C GLY A 411 -83.50 -22.74 41.94
N GLY A 412 -84.12 -23.74 42.58
CA GLY A 412 -85.57 -23.75 42.88
C GLY A 412 -85.93 -23.44 44.34
N ARG A 413 -85.03 -22.83 45.12
CA ARG A 413 -85.17 -22.70 46.58
C ARG A 413 -84.93 -21.29 47.07
N ASP A 414 -85.66 -20.91 48.11
CA ASP A 414 -85.59 -19.56 48.70
C ASP A 414 -84.27 -19.32 49.48
N ASP A 415 -83.57 -20.39 49.85
CA ASP A 415 -82.38 -20.36 50.72
C ASP A 415 -81.04 -20.16 49.98
N VAL A 416 -81.02 -20.30 48.65
CA VAL A 416 -79.80 -20.17 47.82
C VAL A 416 -80.08 -19.25 46.64
N ARG A 417 -79.28 -18.19 46.48
CA ARG A 417 -79.39 -17.27 45.35
C ARG A 417 -78.23 -17.47 44.38
N VAL A 418 -78.55 -17.64 43.10
CA VAL A 418 -77.55 -17.70 42.03
C VAL A 418 -77.36 -16.31 41.44
N VAL A 419 -76.13 -15.77 41.51
CA VAL A 419 -75.79 -14.45 40.95
C VAL A 419 -74.64 -14.63 39.97
N GLY A 420 -74.90 -14.68 38.67
CA GLY A 420 -73.84 -14.95 37.68
C GLY A 420 -73.24 -16.36 37.85
N ASP A 421 -71.96 -16.43 38.25
CA ASP A 421 -71.14 -17.64 38.45
C ASP A 421 -70.85 -17.92 39.94
N ARG A 422 -71.74 -17.51 40.84
CA ARG A 422 -71.60 -17.77 42.27
C ARG A 422 -72.91 -18.17 42.92
N PHE A 423 -72.79 -19.10 43.86
CA PHE A 423 -73.87 -19.54 44.74
C PHE A 423 -73.79 -18.77 46.05
N VAL A 424 -74.83 -18.00 46.35
CA VAL A 424 -74.88 -17.13 47.52
C VAL A 424 -75.82 -17.75 48.55
N PHE A 425 -75.26 -18.10 49.71
CA PHE A 425 -75.98 -18.60 50.88
C PHE A 425 -76.03 -17.53 51.94
N GLN A 426 -77.21 -17.25 52.50
CA GLN A 426 -77.30 -16.34 53.64
C GLN A 426 -76.66 -16.97 54.88
N SER A 427 -75.85 -16.22 55.62
CA SER A 427 -75.15 -16.76 56.78
C SER A 427 -76.09 -17.24 57.88
N GLU A 428 -77.29 -16.68 58.00
CA GLU A 428 -78.27 -17.10 59.02
C GLU A 428 -78.91 -18.45 58.72
N VAL A 429 -78.87 -18.86 57.45
CA VAL A 429 -79.29 -20.19 57.01
C VAL A 429 -78.19 -21.22 57.32
N LEU A 430 -76.92 -20.79 57.32
CA LEU A 430 -75.77 -21.68 57.51
C LEU A 430 -75.29 -21.76 58.96
N PHE A 431 -75.38 -20.68 59.73
CA PHE A 431 -74.76 -20.51 61.03
C PHE A 431 -75.75 -20.04 62.08
N ASP A 432 -75.49 -20.40 63.34
CA ASP A 432 -76.22 -19.83 64.47
C ASP A 432 -75.92 -18.33 64.63
N THR A 433 -76.86 -17.58 65.22
CA THR A 433 -76.76 -16.12 65.35
C THR A 433 -75.46 -15.70 66.06
N GLY A 434 -74.67 -14.85 65.39
CA GLY A 434 -73.40 -14.35 65.94
C GLY A 434 -72.25 -15.36 66.01
N SER A 435 -72.44 -16.58 65.47
CA SER A 435 -71.47 -17.66 65.52
C SER A 435 -70.86 -17.98 64.14
N ALA A 436 -69.75 -18.71 64.16
CA ALA A 436 -69.19 -19.43 63.01
C ALA A 436 -69.49 -20.94 63.08
N ALA A 437 -70.25 -21.39 64.09
CA ALA A 437 -70.73 -22.77 64.19
C ALA A 437 -71.88 -23.01 63.21
N LEU A 438 -71.78 -24.09 62.43
CA LEU A 438 -72.79 -24.49 61.46
C LEU A 438 -74.03 -25.07 62.16
N GLY A 439 -75.18 -24.46 61.90
CA GLY A 439 -76.48 -24.93 62.39
C GLY A 439 -76.95 -26.20 61.66
N PHE A 440 -78.01 -26.83 62.18
CA PHE A 440 -78.53 -28.09 61.62
C PHE A 440 -79.01 -27.94 60.15
N GLU A 441 -79.81 -26.91 59.87
CA GLU A 441 -80.25 -26.57 58.50
C GLU A 441 -79.08 -26.18 57.59
N GLY A 442 -78.08 -25.50 58.14
CA GLY A 442 -76.85 -25.12 57.44
C GLY A 442 -76.07 -26.33 56.94
N ARG A 443 -75.90 -27.34 57.80
CA ARG A 443 -75.27 -28.61 57.45
C ARG A 443 -76.05 -29.33 56.35
N ALA A 444 -77.38 -29.40 56.45
CA ALA A 444 -78.21 -30.00 55.41
C ALA A 444 -78.10 -29.27 54.05
N ASN A 445 -77.96 -27.95 54.05
CA ASN A 445 -77.70 -27.16 52.84
C ASN A 445 -76.32 -27.43 52.24
N LEU A 446 -75.27 -27.48 53.07
CA LEU A 446 -73.92 -27.80 52.62
C LEU A 446 -73.78 -29.25 52.13
N SER A 447 -74.49 -30.20 52.72
CA SER A 447 -74.52 -31.60 52.24
C SER A 447 -75.10 -31.71 50.83
N ARG A 448 -76.10 -30.90 50.50
CA ARG A 448 -76.67 -30.85 49.15
C ARG A 448 -75.73 -30.17 48.14
N LEU A 449 -75.09 -29.08 48.56
CA LEU A 449 -74.04 -28.45 47.77
C LEU A 449 -72.91 -29.46 47.47
N ALA A 450 -72.48 -30.21 48.48
CA ALA A 450 -71.45 -31.24 48.31
C ALA A 450 -71.90 -32.38 47.40
N ALA A 451 -73.17 -32.82 47.48
CA ALA A 451 -73.72 -33.81 46.57
C ALA A 451 -73.68 -33.33 45.10
N ALA A 452 -74.10 -32.09 44.85
CA ALA A 452 -74.05 -31.49 43.51
C ALA A 452 -72.60 -31.38 42.99
N ILE A 453 -71.66 -30.97 43.84
CA ILE A 453 -70.23 -30.93 43.47
C ILE A 453 -69.69 -32.33 43.16
N ARG A 454 -70.03 -33.34 43.96
CA ARG A 454 -69.58 -34.73 43.73
C ARG A 454 -70.15 -35.32 42.44
N GLU A 455 -71.35 -34.93 42.04
CA GLU A 455 -71.99 -35.37 40.80
C GLU A 455 -71.34 -34.73 39.56
N VAL A 456 -71.00 -33.44 39.63
CA VAL A 456 -70.41 -32.72 38.48
C VAL A 456 -68.90 -32.93 38.35
N ARG A 457 -68.17 -33.14 39.47
CA ARG A 457 -66.71 -33.29 39.50
C ARG A 457 -66.14 -34.29 38.47
N PRO A 458 -66.70 -35.50 38.28
CA PRO A 458 -66.13 -36.50 37.38
C PRO A 458 -66.11 -36.08 35.91
N GLU A 459 -66.90 -35.08 35.53
CA GLU A 459 -66.98 -34.59 34.15
C GLU A 459 -65.94 -33.51 33.83
N ILE A 460 -65.21 -33.03 34.84
CA ILE A 460 -64.12 -32.07 34.65
C ILE A 460 -62.84 -32.84 34.32
N PRO A 461 -62.21 -32.63 33.15
CA PRO A 461 -60.97 -33.30 32.79
C PRO A 461 -59.84 -33.06 33.80
N GLN A 462 -58.99 -34.07 34.01
CA GLN A 462 -57.87 -33.99 34.95
C GLN A 462 -56.79 -32.95 34.55
N GLY A 463 -56.83 -32.45 33.32
CA GLY A 463 -55.90 -31.41 32.82
C GLY A 463 -56.25 -29.99 33.27
N ILE A 464 -57.43 -29.76 33.86
CA ILE A 464 -57.87 -28.44 34.32
C ILE A 464 -57.68 -28.36 35.84
N ASP A 465 -56.86 -27.42 36.31
CA ASP A 465 -56.56 -27.27 37.74
C ASP A 465 -57.57 -26.35 38.46
N TRP A 466 -58.83 -26.82 38.53
CA TRP A 466 -59.93 -26.06 39.11
C TRP A 466 -59.98 -26.09 40.64
N ILE A 467 -60.56 -25.07 41.26
CA ILE A 467 -60.83 -24.96 42.69
C ILE A 467 -62.20 -24.33 42.95
N LEU A 468 -62.82 -24.68 44.07
CA LEU A 468 -64.00 -24.02 44.64
C LEU A 468 -63.56 -22.98 45.66
N ARG A 469 -63.74 -21.71 45.33
CA ARG A 469 -63.49 -20.62 46.26
C ARG A 469 -64.72 -20.39 47.13
N ILE A 470 -64.54 -20.41 48.44
CA ILE A 470 -65.59 -20.17 49.44
C ILE A 470 -65.32 -18.81 50.06
N ASP A 471 -66.13 -17.84 49.72
CA ASP A 471 -65.95 -16.44 50.07
C ASP A 471 -66.89 -16.09 51.23
N GLY A 472 -66.31 -15.78 52.40
CA GLY A 472 -67.03 -15.34 53.57
C GLY A 472 -67.24 -13.83 53.59
N HIS A 473 -68.46 -13.40 53.90
CA HIS A 473 -68.81 -11.98 54.03
C HIS A 473 -69.62 -11.72 55.31
N THR A 474 -69.48 -10.52 55.84
CA THR A 474 -70.29 -10.03 56.97
C THR A 474 -71.07 -8.79 56.57
N ASP A 475 -72.01 -8.37 57.42
CA ASP A 475 -72.52 -7.01 57.35
C ASP A 475 -71.51 -6.00 57.90
N ALA A 476 -71.81 -4.72 57.75
CA ALA A 476 -70.93 -3.61 58.14
C ALA A 476 -71.01 -3.26 59.64
N ARG A 477 -71.82 -3.96 60.44
CA ARG A 477 -71.99 -3.64 61.86
C ARG A 477 -70.88 -4.23 62.70
N GLY A 478 -70.40 -3.48 63.69
CA GLY A 478 -69.33 -3.89 64.58
C GLY A 478 -67.91 -3.63 64.03
N PRO A 479 -66.87 -3.98 64.81
CA PRO A 479 -65.49 -3.67 64.45
C PRO A 479 -65.02 -4.44 63.20
N VAL A 480 -64.34 -3.74 62.29
CA VAL A 480 -63.80 -4.30 61.03
C VAL A 480 -62.95 -5.56 61.27
N ALA A 481 -62.05 -5.53 62.26
CA ALA A 481 -61.18 -6.67 62.57
C ALA A 481 -61.97 -7.91 63.02
N VAL A 482 -63.07 -7.70 63.76
CA VAL A 482 -63.97 -8.79 64.20
C VAL A 482 -64.71 -9.38 63.01
N ASN A 483 -65.22 -8.53 62.12
CA ASN A 483 -65.92 -8.94 60.91
C ASN A 483 -65.03 -9.67 59.90
N TRP A 484 -63.78 -9.20 59.73
CA TRP A 484 -62.79 -9.89 58.92
C TRP A 484 -62.53 -11.30 59.42
N ARG A 485 -62.22 -11.43 60.73
CA ARG A 485 -62.01 -12.73 61.37
C ARG A 485 -63.25 -13.62 61.27
N LEU A 486 -64.45 -13.08 61.55
CA LEU A 486 -65.70 -13.82 61.47
C LEU A 486 -65.97 -14.34 60.06
N SER A 487 -65.69 -13.53 59.04
CA SER A 487 -65.85 -13.95 57.64
C SER A 487 -64.92 -15.10 57.26
N GLN A 488 -63.66 -15.05 57.73
CA GLN A 488 -62.68 -16.10 57.50
C GLN A 488 -63.03 -17.36 58.29
N GLU A 489 -63.43 -17.23 59.54
CA GLU A 489 -63.87 -18.34 60.40
C GLU A 489 -65.08 -19.06 59.79
N ARG A 490 -66.04 -18.31 59.25
CA ARG A 490 -67.21 -18.88 58.56
C ARG A 490 -66.84 -19.57 57.25
N ALA A 491 -66.02 -18.95 56.41
CA ALA A 491 -65.55 -19.57 55.17
C ALA A 491 -64.76 -20.86 55.46
N LEU A 492 -63.90 -20.83 56.48
CA LEU A 492 -63.15 -21.98 56.94
C LEU A 492 -64.07 -23.06 57.52
N ALA A 493 -65.06 -22.71 58.34
CA ALA A 493 -66.01 -23.67 58.89
C ALA A 493 -66.79 -24.41 57.80
N VAL A 494 -67.18 -23.70 56.73
CA VAL A 494 -67.82 -24.31 55.55
C VAL A 494 -66.86 -25.24 54.84
N ALA A 495 -65.62 -24.80 54.57
CA ALA A 495 -64.61 -25.62 53.91
C ALA A 495 -64.27 -26.88 54.74
N SER A 496 -64.02 -26.73 56.04
CA SER A 496 -63.78 -27.83 56.97
C SER A 496 -64.94 -28.82 57.00
N TYR A 497 -66.19 -28.35 57.03
CA TYR A 497 -67.34 -29.25 56.95
C TYR A 497 -67.38 -30.03 55.62
N LEU A 498 -67.16 -29.33 54.50
CA LEU A 498 -67.12 -29.94 53.18
C LEU A 498 -65.99 -30.98 53.03
N ILE A 499 -64.86 -30.76 53.69
CA ILE A 499 -63.72 -31.69 53.69
C ILE A 499 -63.97 -32.86 54.65
N GLU A 500 -64.19 -32.56 55.93
CA GLU A 500 -64.17 -33.54 57.02
C GLU A 500 -65.43 -34.39 57.07
N VAL A 501 -66.58 -33.81 56.72
CA VAL A 501 -67.89 -34.49 56.80
C VAL A 501 -68.34 -34.98 55.43
N GLU A 502 -68.22 -34.13 54.40
CA GLU A 502 -68.69 -34.45 53.05
C GLU A 502 -67.62 -35.09 52.13
N GLY A 503 -66.36 -35.15 52.58
CA GLY A 503 -65.28 -35.86 51.87
C GLY A 503 -64.81 -35.16 50.59
N LEU A 504 -64.97 -33.85 50.46
CA LEU A 504 -64.41 -33.10 49.34
C LEU A 504 -62.88 -32.97 49.46
N PRO A 505 -62.12 -33.11 48.36
CA PRO A 505 -60.67 -33.02 48.42
C PRO A 505 -60.20 -31.63 48.88
N PRO A 506 -59.32 -31.51 49.89
CA PRO A 506 -58.84 -30.23 50.41
C PRO A 506 -58.21 -29.34 49.33
N GLU A 507 -57.49 -29.93 48.38
CA GLU A 507 -56.82 -29.22 47.29
C GLU A 507 -57.78 -28.54 46.31
N ARG A 508 -59.09 -28.87 46.37
CA ARG A 508 -60.13 -28.28 45.53
C ARG A 508 -60.92 -27.19 46.25
N LEU A 509 -60.55 -26.78 47.47
CA LEU A 509 -61.28 -25.79 48.26
C LEU A 509 -60.37 -24.65 48.71
N ALA A 510 -60.81 -23.41 48.51
CA ALA A 510 -60.09 -22.20 48.88
C ALA A 510 -60.98 -21.26 49.71
N PRO A 511 -61.00 -21.40 51.05
CA PRO A 511 -61.77 -20.51 51.94
C PRO A 511 -61.08 -19.15 52.10
N THR A 512 -61.79 -18.07 51.75
CA THR A 512 -61.30 -16.69 51.85
C THR A 512 -62.31 -15.80 52.56
N GLY A 513 -61.90 -15.06 53.59
CA GLY A 513 -62.72 -14.05 54.25
C GLY A 513 -62.53 -12.67 53.62
N PHE A 514 -63.63 -12.00 53.27
CA PHE A 514 -63.62 -10.63 52.74
C PHE A 514 -64.19 -9.58 53.72
N GLY A 515 -64.64 -10.01 54.89
CA GLY A 515 -65.30 -9.14 55.87
C GLY A 515 -66.48 -8.37 55.25
N PRO A 516 -66.67 -7.09 55.60
CA PRO A 516 -67.74 -6.26 55.07
C PRO A 516 -67.40 -5.58 53.73
N PHE A 517 -66.22 -5.86 53.14
CA PHE A 517 -65.66 -5.04 52.06
C PHE A 517 -66.19 -5.36 50.65
N GLN A 518 -67.03 -6.39 50.52
CA GLN A 518 -67.73 -6.72 49.28
C GLN A 518 -69.23 -6.89 49.56
N PRO A 519 -69.97 -5.81 49.85
CA PRO A 519 -71.41 -5.89 50.10
C PRO A 519 -72.17 -6.16 48.78
N VAL A 520 -73.13 -7.08 48.81
CA VAL A 520 -74.09 -7.29 47.70
C VAL A 520 -75.25 -6.32 47.77
N ASP A 521 -75.50 -5.75 48.95
CA ASP A 521 -76.50 -4.72 49.17
C ASP A 521 -75.91 -3.55 49.95
N ALA A 522 -75.83 -2.37 49.34
CA ALA A 522 -75.27 -1.19 50.01
C ALA A 522 -76.22 -0.54 51.04
N GLY A 523 -77.44 -1.06 51.19
CA GLY A 523 -78.44 -0.56 52.11
C GLY A 523 -78.09 -0.81 53.58
N THR A 524 -78.76 -0.06 54.47
CA THR A 524 -78.55 -0.11 55.92
C THR A 524 -79.75 -0.67 56.69
N SER A 525 -80.68 -1.32 55.99
CA SER A 525 -81.82 -2.01 56.62
C SER A 525 -81.39 -3.38 57.16
N GLU A 526 -82.15 -3.95 58.10
CA GLU A 526 -81.87 -5.32 58.56
C GLU A 526 -81.90 -6.31 57.39
N ALA A 527 -82.78 -6.10 56.41
CA ALA A 527 -82.84 -6.91 55.20
C ALA A 527 -81.57 -6.77 54.33
N ALA A 528 -80.96 -5.58 54.25
CA ALA A 528 -79.70 -5.37 53.53
C ALA A 528 -78.51 -6.00 54.29
N PHE A 529 -78.48 -5.86 55.61
CA PHE A 529 -77.47 -6.53 56.44
C PHE A 529 -77.59 -8.06 56.35
N ALA A 530 -78.80 -8.61 56.37
CA ALA A 530 -79.05 -10.04 56.17
C ALA A 530 -78.55 -10.53 54.81
N ARG A 531 -78.74 -9.74 53.74
CA ARG A 531 -78.18 -10.05 52.41
C ARG A 531 -76.66 -10.02 52.36
N ASN A 532 -76.01 -9.13 53.13
CA ASN A 532 -74.55 -9.02 53.17
C ASN A 532 -73.88 -10.11 54.03
N ARG A 533 -74.55 -10.58 55.10
CA ARG A 533 -74.16 -11.77 55.85
C ARG A 533 -74.36 -12.99 54.97
N ARG A 534 -73.33 -13.40 54.22
CA ARG A 534 -73.43 -14.50 53.26
C ARG A 534 -72.13 -15.27 53.09
N ILE A 535 -72.25 -16.45 52.51
CA ILE A 535 -71.17 -17.25 51.97
C ILE A 535 -71.40 -17.35 50.47
N GLU A 536 -70.41 -16.96 49.66
CA GLU A 536 -70.42 -17.19 48.23
C GLU A 536 -69.55 -18.39 47.89
N VAL A 537 -70.02 -19.26 47.01
CA VAL A 537 -69.24 -20.38 46.49
C VAL A 537 -69.12 -20.21 44.99
N LYS A 538 -67.89 -20.17 44.49
CA LYS A 538 -67.60 -20.02 43.06
C LYS A 538 -66.55 -21.00 42.58
N PHE A 539 -66.59 -21.28 41.28
CA PHE A 539 -65.66 -22.16 40.58
C PHE A 539 -64.62 -21.31 39.84
N THR A 540 -63.34 -21.61 40.01
CA THR A 540 -62.23 -20.88 39.39
C THR A 540 -61.06 -21.80 39.10
N GLU A 541 -60.12 -21.37 38.27
CA GLU A 541 -58.80 -22.02 38.15
C GLU A 541 -57.90 -21.58 39.31
N ARG A 542 -56.94 -22.43 39.66
CA ARG A 542 -55.99 -22.20 40.76
C ARG A 542 -55.01 -21.06 40.48
#